data_AF-A0A7J3TE14-F1
#
_entry.id   AF-A0A7J3TE14-F1
#
_cell.length_a   1.000
_cell.length_b   1.000
_cell.length_c   1.000
_cell.angle_alpha   90.00
_cell.angle_beta   90.00
_cell.angle_gamma   90.00
#
_symmetry.space_group_name_H-M   'P 1'
#
loop_
_entity.id
_entity.type
_entity.pdbx_description
1 polymer ?
#
loop_
_entity_poly.entity_id
_entity_poly.type
_entity_poly.pdbx_seq_one_letter_code
_entity_poly.pdbx_strand_id
1 'polypeptide(L)'
;MSFKIGLIGKPNAGKSTLFSAITATEVEIANYPFTTVSPNIGTSFIIRRCPEEIIGKKCNPNHGSCSNGNRFIPVQIVDVPGLIEGASEGKGMGNQFLQSITDASALILVFDMNEASKAVDFAASIEKEIKDIKEELIKWASSIIARDWERFAKKADSLNEKVEKQLSRKIGSLGINERDIHEIMSAGSLPQKLSLWSGDDFRTFADIMFSRIKAIVPVANKADLVSHDKINALQKMDVKVFPVSAEYELAIQRALAHGLITSRIPPFNPTQKTTQKQIEALKHIEDF
;
A
#
# COMPACT_ATOMS: atom_id res chain seq x y z
N MET A 1 -9.41 -14.20 -3.45
CA MET A 1 -8.87 -12.89 -3.91
C MET A 1 -7.47 -12.78 -3.34
N SER A 2 -6.47 -12.48 -4.16
CA SER A 2 -5.15 -12.12 -3.67
C SER A 2 -5.23 -10.72 -3.07
N PHE A 3 -4.77 -10.56 -1.84
CA PHE A 3 -4.66 -9.26 -1.19
C PHE A 3 -3.52 -8.49 -1.86
N LYS A 4 -3.85 -7.37 -2.52
CA LYS A 4 -2.89 -6.54 -3.27
C LYS A 4 -2.60 -5.25 -2.48
N ILE A 5 -1.35 -4.87 -2.39
CA ILE A 5 -0.90 -3.62 -1.77
C ILE A 5 -0.22 -2.78 -2.84
N GLY A 6 -0.75 -1.59 -3.10
CA GLY A 6 -0.19 -0.65 -4.07
C GLY A 6 0.85 0.25 -3.43
N LEU A 7 2.06 0.31 -3.98
CA LEU A 7 3.05 1.32 -3.61
C LEU A 7 2.81 2.57 -4.45
N ILE A 8 2.49 3.68 -3.79
CA ILE A 8 2.32 5.01 -4.41
C ILE A 8 3.33 5.98 -3.83
N GLY A 9 3.60 7.08 -4.52
CA GLY A 9 4.54 8.10 -4.08
C GLY A 9 5.06 8.93 -5.22
N LYS A 10 5.73 10.05 -4.89
CA LYS A 10 6.41 10.89 -5.87
C LYS A 10 7.59 10.16 -6.51
N PRO A 11 8.02 10.59 -7.71
CA PRO A 11 9.31 10.18 -8.26
C PRO A 11 10.44 10.39 -7.25
N ASN A 12 11.47 9.52 -7.27
CA ASN A 12 12.65 9.58 -6.42
C ASN A 12 12.46 9.37 -4.90
N ALA A 13 11.23 9.11 -4.43
CA ALA A 13 10.96 8.71 -3.05
C ALA A 13 11.56 7.33 -2.68
N GLY A 14 12.13 6.60 -3.65
CA GLY A 14 12.70 5.26 -3.47
C GLY A 14 11.66 4.14 -3.55
N LYS A 15 10.50 4.40 -4.17
CA LYS A 15 9.42 3.42 -4.39
C LYS A 15 9.89 2.14 -5.06
N SER A 16 10.63 2.22 -6.17
CA SER A 16 11.09 1.04 -6.91
C SER A 16 12.22 0.29 -6.19
N THR A 17 13.04 0.99 -5.40
CA THR A 17 13.98 0.35 -4.46
C THR A 17 13.21 -0.43 -3.40
N LEU A 18 12.21 0.20 -2.76
CA LEU A 18 11.39 -0.45 -1.73
C LEU A 18 10.63 -1.65 -2.31
N PHE A 19 10.04 -1.50 -3.50
CA PHE A 19 9.41 -2.61 -4.23
C PHE A 19 10.37 -3.78 -4.38
N SER A 20 11.58 -3.53 -4.89
CA SER A 20 12.59 -4.58 -5.09
C SER A 20 12.98 -5.23 -3.76
N ALA A 21 13.14 -4.42 -2.71
CA ALA A 21 13.54 -4.86 -1.38
C ALA A 21 12.51 -5.78 -0.69
N ILE A 22 11.22 -5.47 -0.83
CA ILE A 22 10.14 -6.20 -0.15
C ILE A 22 9.57 -7.34 -0.98
N THR A 23 9.83 -7.37 -2.29
CA THR A 23 9.37 -8.45 -3.16
C THR A 23 10.43 -9.54 -3.27
N ALA A 24 10.03 -10.78 -3.02
CA ALA A 24 10.91 -11.93 -3.15
C ALA A 24 10.98 -12.36 -4.61
N THR A 25 12.19 -12.50 -5.16
CA THR A 25 12.44 -13.09 -6.47
C THR A 25 12.52 -14.63 -6.42
N GLU A 26 12.58 -15.24 -5.23
CA GLU A 26 12.94 -16.66 -5.01
C GLU A 26 11.77 -17.56 -4.57
N VAL A 27 10.54 -17.33 -5.01
CA VAL A 27 9.52 -18.39 -4.94
C VAL A 27 9.07 -18.71 -6.34
N GLU A 28 9.30 -19.96 -6.73
CA GLU A 28 9.06 -20.54 -8.05
C GLU A 28 7.85 -19.93 -8.74
N ILE A 29 8.10 -19.52 -9.99
CA ILE A 29 7.13 -19.00 -10.95
C ILE A 29 5.97 -20.00 -11.04
N ALA A 30 4.92 -19.78 -10.24
CA ALA A 30 3.62 -20.32 -10.56
C ALA A 30 3.16 -19.61 -11.84
N ASN A 31 2.84 -20.39 -12.87
CA ASN A 31 2.36 -19.88 -14.15
C ASN A 31 1.13 -18.98 -13.94
N TYR A 32 1.31 -17.67 -14.00
CA TYR A 32 0.22 -16.70 -14.14
C TYR A 32 0.16 -16.27 -15.62
N PRO A 33 -0.83 -16.77 -16.38
CA PRO A 33 -0.96 -16.38 -17.78
C PRO A 33 -1.51 -14.96 -17.88
N PHE A 34 -1.09 -14.25 -18.93
CA PHE A 34 -1.56 -12.94 -19.40
C PHE A 34 -0.94 -11.69 -18.72
N THR A 35 0.21 -11.23 -19.22
CA THR A 35 0.72 -9.87 -18.97
C THR A 35 0.83 -9.09 -20.27
N THR A 36 -0.26 -8.45 -20.68
CA THR A 36 -0.22 -7.28 -21.58
C THR A 36 0.23 -6.08 -20.75
N VAL A 37 1.46 -5.60 -20.96
CA VAL A 37 2.10 -4.39 -20.38
C VAL A 37 1.46 -3.95 -19.06
N SER A 38 1.69 -4.73 -18.01
CA SER A 38 1.10 -4.58 -16.68
C SER A 38 2.07 -3.87 -15.71
N PRO A 39 1.57 -3.18 -14.66
CA PRO A 39 2.41 -2.67 -13.57
C PRO A 39 3.33 -3.77 -13.01
N ASN A 40 4.48 -3.41 -12.43
CA ASN A 40 5.35 -4.40 -11.80
C ASN A 40 4.62 -5.02 -10.61
N ILE A 41 4.32 -6.31 -10.67
CA ILE A 41 3.68 -7.05 -9.58
C ILE A 41 4.71 -8.01 -9.01
N GLY A 42 4.95 -7.93 -7.70
CA GLY A 42 5.83 -8.84 -6.98
C GLY A 42 5.09 -9.50 -5.83
N THR A 43 5.65 -10.59 -5.31
CA THR A 43 5.11 -11.28 -4.12
C THR A 43 5.96 -10.93 -2.91
N SER A 44 5.30 -10.52 -1.82
CA SER A 44 5.89 -10.36 -0.50
C SER A 44 5.19 -11.28 0.50
N PHE A 45 5.68 -11.33 1.74
CA PHE A 45 5.15 -12.23 2.76
C PHE A 45 4.87 -11.50 4.07
N ILE A 46 3.67 -11.70 4.60
CA ILE A 46 3.37 -11.39 6.00
C ILE A 46 3.80 -12.59 6.85
N ILE A 47 4.69 -12.33 7.81
CA ILE A 47 5.20 -13.36 8.72
C ILE A 47 4.37 -13.34 10.00
N ARG A 48 3.86 -14.51 10.39
CA ARG A 48 3.15 -14.73 11.66
C ARG A 48 3.61 -16.03 12.28
N ARG A 49 3.59 -16.12 13.62
CA ARG A 49 3.84 -17.39 14.30
C ARG A 49 2.83 -18.43 13.81
N CYS A 50 3.34 -19.59 13.44
CA CYS A 50 2.53 -20.69 12.96
C CYS A 50 1.73 -21.27 14.15
N PRO A 51 0.41 -21.44 14.01
CA PRO A 51 -0.39 -22.10 15.06
C PRO A 51 -0.05 -23.58 15.28
N GLU A 52 0.85 -24.18 14.48
CA GLU A 52 1.20 -25.61 14.58
C GLU A 52 1.71 -26.03 15.96
N GLU A 53 2.43 -25.13 16.66
CA GLU A 53 2.90 -25.36 18.02
C GLU A 53 1.75 -25.37 19.04
N ILE A 54 0.70 -24.57 18.81
CA ILE A 54 -0.48 -24.48 19.69
C ILE A 54 -1.43 -25.66 19.42
N ILE A 55 -1.62 -26.00 18.15
CA ILE A 55 -2.57 -27.01 17.68
C ILE A 55 -1.97 -28.42 17.81
N GLY A 56 -0.65 -28.55 17.91
CA GLY A 56 0.05 -29.83 17.95
C GLY A 56 0.00 -30.60 16.63
N LYS A 57 -0.26 -29.91 15.51
CA LYS A 57 -0.39 -30.50 14.18
C LYS A 57 0.44 -29.72 13.16
N LYS A 58 1.26 -30.45 12.39
CA LYS A 58 2.13 -29.88 11.35
C LYS A 58 1.32 -29.04 10.36
N CYS A 59 1.79 -27.83 10.08
CA CYS A 59 1.21 -26.94 9.09
C CYS A 59 1.38 -27.53 7.67
N ASN A 60 0.28 -27.61 6.91
CA ASN A 60 0.29 -27.91 5.48
C ASN A 60 -0.62 -26.91 4.75
N PRO A 61 -0.13 -25.70 4.43
CA PRO A 61 -0.97 -24.63 3.92
C PRO A 61 -1.18 -24.75 2.40
N ASN A 62 -2.42 -24.57 1.94
CA ASN A 62 -2.71 -24.49 0.49
C ASN A 62 -2.14 -23.22 -0.17
N HIS A 63 -1.88 -22.17 0.61
CA HIS A 63 -1.31 -20.90 0.15
C HIS A 63 -0.21 -20.44 1.12
N GLY A 64 0.92 -19.99 0.56
CA GLY A 64 2.09 -19.59 1.32
C GLY A 64 2.95 -20.77 1.76
N SER A 65 3.79 -20.55 2.76
CA SER A 65 4.68 -21.57 3.30
C SER A 65 4.74 -21.52 4.83
N CYS A 66 5.20 -22.61 5.44
CA CYS A 66 5.44 -22.72 6.88
C CYS A 66 6.89 -23.21 7.05
N SER A 67 7.72 -22.45 7.78
CA SER A 67 9.11 -22.79 8.05
C SER A 67 9.52 -22.29 9.44
N ASN A 68 10.20 -23.13 10.21
CA ASN A 68 10.72 -22.81 11.54
C ASN A 68 9.68 -22.15 12.48
N GLY A 69 8.48 -22.74 12.59
CA GLY A 69 7.41 -22.21 13.44
C GLY A 69 6.81 -20.88 12.95
N ASN A 70 7.14 -20.42 11.74
CA ASN A 70 6.61 -19.21 11.13
C ASN A 70 5.82 -19.52 9.86
N ARG A 71 4.66 -18.86 9.73
CA ARG A 71 3.80 -18.88 8.55
C ARG A 71 4.07 -17.65 7.70
N PHE A 72 4.33 -17.88 6.42
CA PHE A 72 4.59 -16.88 5.40
C PHE A 72 3.35 -16.76 4.52
N ILE A 73 2.56 -15.72 4.76
CA ILE A 73 1.29 -15.49 4.06
C ILE A 73 1.58 -14.58 2.85
N PRO A 74 1.40 -15.06 1.60
CA PRO A 74 1.76 -14.30 0.42
C PRO A 74 0.81 -13.11 0.26
N VAL A 75 1.40 -11.95 -0.05
CA VAL A 75 0.69 -10.73 -0.43
C VAL A 75 1.28 -10.21 -1.72
N GLN A 76 0.43 -9.70 -2.60
CA GLN A 76 0.89 -9.10 -3.85
C GLN A 76 1.24 -7.64 -3.61
N ILE A 77 2.41 -7.22 -4.04
CA ILE A 77 2.84 -5.83 -4.07
C ILE A 77 2.74 -5.36 -5.51
N VAL A 78 2.13 -4.20 -5.72
CA VAL A 78 2.01 -3.57 -7.03
C VAL A 78 2.81 -2.28 -7.00
N ASP A 79 3.82 -2.15 -7.85
CA ASP A 79 4.49 -0.88 -8.06
C ASP A 79 3.61 0.01 -8.92
N VAL A 80 2.94 0.99 -8.33
CA VAL A 80 2.14 1.93 -9.07
C VAL A 80 3.10 2.95 -9.71
N PRO A 81 3.06 3.15 -11.05
CA PRO A 81 3.81 4.22 -11.70
C PRO A 81 3.56 5.55 -10.98
N GLY A 82 4.57 6.42 -10.83
CA GLY A 82 4.51 7.57 -9.93
C GLY A 82 3.25 8.43 -10.09
N LEU A 83 2.82 9.07 -9.00
CA LEU A 83 1.74 10.06 -9.00
C LEU A 83 2.07 11.15 -10.03
N ILE A 84 1.49 11.05 -11.23
CA ILE A 84 1.64 12.09 -12.25
C ILE A 84 0.77 13.25 -11.78
N GLU A 85 1.40 14.37 -11.41
CA GLU A 85 0.74 15.66 -11.29
C GLU A 85 -0.09 15.88 -12.57
N GLY A 86 -1.42 15.96 -12.44
CA GLY A 86 -2.33 16.05 -13.59
C GLY A 86 -2.90 14.73 -14.10
N ALA A 87 -2.90 13.64 -13.32
CA ALA A 87 -3.68 12.44 -13.62
C ALA A 87 -5.18 12.72 -13.85
N SER A 88 -5.69 13.82 -13.29
CA SER A 88 -7.05 14.35 -13.51
C SER A 88 -7.25 15.03 -14.87
N GLU A 89 -6.18 15.37 -15.61
CA GLU A 89 -6.26 16.11 -16.89
C GLU A 89 -6.31 15.19 -18.13
N GLY A 90 -6.47 13.87 -17.95
CA GLY A 90 -6.84 12.97 -19.05
C GLY A 90 -5.76 12.67 -20.10
N LYS A 91 -4.47 12.91 -19.84
CA LYS A 91 -3.35 12.70 -20.79
C LYS A 91 -2.96 11.23 -21.07
N GLY A 92 -3.91 10.30 -21.08
CA GLY A 92 -3.72 8.93 -21.62
C GLY A 92 -2.94 7.92 -20.77
N MET A 93 -2.06 8.36 -19.84
CA MET A 93 -1.36 7.47 -18.89
C MET A 93 -2.12 7.26 -17.56
N GLY A 94 -3.18 8.05 -17.29
CA GLY A 94 -3.95 8.00 -16.06
C GLY A 94 -4.72 6.69 -15.85
N ASN A 95 -5.24 6.06 -16.90
CA ASN A 95 -6.14 4.91 -16.72
C ASN A 95 -5.44 3.67 -16.13
N GLN A 96 -4.19 3.38 -16.50
CA GLN A 96 -3.44 2.25 -15.94
C GLN A 96 -2.99 2.51 -14.49
N PHE A 97 -2.60 3.75 -14.20
CA PHE A 97 -2.29 4.23 -12.85
C PHE A 97 -3.49 4.05 -11.92
N LEU A 98 -4.64 4.56 -12.36
CA LEU A 98 -5.90 4.47 -11.62
C LEU A 98 -6.35 3.02 -11.47
N GLN A 99 -6.21 2.19 -12.51
CA GLN A 99 -6.52 0.76 -12.44
C GLN A 99 -5.68 0.04 -11.38
N SER A 100 -4.42 0.43 -11.21
CA SER A 100 -3.54 -0.16 -10.19
C SER A 100 -4.01 0.20 -8.77
N ILE A 101 -4.51 1.42 -8.57
CA ILE A 101 -5.11 1.87 -7.30
C ILE A 101 -6.44 1.15 -7.04
N THR A 102 -7.28 0.97 -8.06
CA THR A 102 -8.57 0.29 -7.92
C THR A 102 -8.40 -1.18 -7.57
N ASP A 103 -7.36 -1.82 -8.11
CA ASP A 103 -7.04 -3.22 -7.83
C ASP A 103 -6.43 -3.43 -6.44
N ALA A 104 -5.82 -2.40 -5.85
CA ALA A 104 -5.17 -2.51 -4.55
C ALA A 104 -6.17 -2.54 -3.39
N SER A 105 -5.99 -3.47 -2.45
CA SER A 105 -6.75 -3.56 -1.20
C SER A 105 -6.29 -2.53 -0.16
N ALA A 106 -5.02 -2.11 -0.23
CA ALA A 106 -4.44 -1.05 0.60
C ALA A 106 -3.34 -0.33 -0.18
N LEU A 107 -2.97 0.87 0.25
CA LEU A 107 -1.95 1.69 -0.38
C LEU A 107 -0.84 1.99 0.63
N ILE A 108 0.41 1.88 0.20
CA ILE A 108 1.58 2.38 0.93
C ILE A 108 2.01 3.66 0.23
N LEU A 109 1.95 4.78 0.94
CA LEU A 109 2.42 6.06 0.45
C LEU A 109 3.89 6.26 0.85
N VAL A 110 4.78 6.11 -0.12
CA VAL A 110 6.23 6.28 0.06
C VAL A 110 6.62 7.72 -0.22
N PHE A 111 7.29 8.35 0.74
CA PHE A 111 7.87 9.70 0.59
C PHE A 111 9.32 9.74 1.05
N ASP A 112 10.06 10.76 0.60
CA ASP A 112 11.47 10.95 0.90
C ASP A 112 11.65 11.71 2.23
N MET A 113 12.02 10.98 3.29
CA MET A 113 12.24 11.58 4.60
C MET A 113 13.46 12.53 4.61
N ASN A 114 14.49 12.22 3.82
CA ASN A 114 15.68 13.05 3.73
C ASN A 114 15.36 14.41 3.10
N GLU A 115 14.54 14.42 2.05
CA GLU A 115 14.06 15.67 1.46
C GLU A 115 13.19 16.47 2.44
N ALA A 116 12.21 15.82 3.09
CA ALA A 116 11.39 16.46 4.11
C ALA A 116 12.23 17.02 5.26
N SER A 117 13.35 16.36 5.61
CA SER A 117 14.25 16.80 6.69
C SER A 117 14.90 18.16 6.46
N LYS A 118 14.92 18.66 5.21
CA LYS A 118 15.47 19.99 4.87
C LYS A 118 14.49 21.13 5.12
N ALA A 119 13.21 20.82 5.34
CA ALA A 119 12.20 21.82 5.64
C ALA A 119 12.44 22.46 7.01
N VAL A 120 12.04 23.73 7.15
CA VAL A 120 12.09 24.46 8.43
C VAL A 120 11.25 23.75 9.49
N ASP A 121 10.05 23.32 9.10
CA ASP A 121 9.17 22.47 9.90
C ASP A 121 9.05 21.10 9.23
N PHE A 122 9.78 20.14 9.80
CA PHE A 122 9.85 18.76 9.31
C PHE A 122 8.49 18.04 9.38
N ALA A 123 7.78 18.16 10.51
CA ALA A 123 6.52 17.46 10.72
C ALA A 123 5.43 18.03 9.82
N ALA A 124 5.32 19.36 9.76
CA ALA A 124 4.34 20.01 8.89
C ALA A 124 4.57 19.70 7.40
N SER A 125 5.84 19.53 6.97
CA SER A 125 6.16 19.13 5.61
C SER A 125 5.61 17.73 5.26
N ILE A 126 5.75 16.76 6.17
CA ILE A 126 5.25 15.40 5.97
C ILE A 126 3.72 15.37 5.99
N GLU A 127 3.09 16.04 6.97
CA GLU A 127 1.64 16.10 7.08
C GLU A 127 1.01 16.72 5.83
N LYS A 128 1.62 17.79 5.31
CA LYS A 128 1.19 18.43 4.08
C LYS A 128 1.26 17.45 2.90
N GLU A 129 2.36 16.73 2.73
CA GLU A 129 2.51 15.78 1.61
C GLU A 129 1.48 14.65 1.67
N ILE A 130 1.24 14.08 2.86
CA ILE A 130 0.20 13.06 3.06
C ILE A 130 -1.18 13.62 2.72
N LYS A 131 -1.48 14.83 3.20
CA LYS A 131 -2.77 15.51 2.96
C LYS A 131 -2.99 15.79 1.48
N ASP A 132 -2.00 16.35 0.79
CA ASP A 132 -2.11 16.72 -0.62
C ASP A 132 -2.42 15.48 -1.48
N ILE A 133 -1.70 14.37 -1.26
CA ILE A 133 -1.92 13.12 -2.00
C ILE A 133 -3.27 12.49 -1.65
N LYS A 134 -3.68 12.52 -0.39
CA LYS A 134 -5.01 12.03 0.02
C LYS A 134 -6.12 12.82 -0.67
N GLU A 135 -6.02 14.16 -0.72
CA GLU A 135 -6.99 15.02 -1.39
C GLU A 135 -7.05 14.76 -2.91
N GLU A 136 -5.91 14.50 -3.56
CA GLU A 136 -5.89 14.10 -4.98
C GLU A 136 -6.63 12.78 -5.23
N LEU A 137 -6.38 11.76 -4.40
CA LEU A 137 -7.07 10.48 -4.48
C LEU A 137 -8.58 10.62 -4.24
N ILE A 138 -8.98 11.44 -3.27
CA ILE A 138 -10.39 11.73 -2.97
C ILE A 138 -11.06 12.42 -4.15
N LYS A 139 -10.43 13.46 -4.72
CA LYS A 139 -10.96 14.18 -5.89
C LYS A 139 -11.12 13.25 -7.08
N TRP A 140 -10.12 12.40 -7.32
CA TRP A 140 -10.19 11.39 -8.37
C TRP A 140 -11.37 10.43 -8.16
N ALA A 141 -11.49 9.79 -6.99
CA ALA A 141 -12.58 8.85 -6.71
C ALA A 141 -13.94 9.54 -6.78
N SER A 142 -14.05 10.77 -6.27
CA SER A 142 -15.27 11.59 -6.35
C SER A 142 -15.67 11.85 -7.80
N SER A 143 -14.71 12.11 -8.69
CA SER A 143 -14.98 12.32 -10.12
C SER A 143 -15.54 11.06 -10.80
N ILE A 144 -15.10 9.87 -10.38
CA ILE A 144 -15.62 8.59 -10.88
C ILE A 144 -17.08 8.40 -10.44
N ILE A 145 -17.39 8.71 -9.17
CA ILE A 145 -18.74 8.62 -8.63
C ILE A 145 -19.66 9.61 -9.36
N ALA A 146 -19.23 10.86 -9.51
CA ALA A 146 -20.02 11.95 -10.09
C ALA A 146 -20.34 11.76 -11.59
N ARG A 147 -19.51 11.03 -12.33
CA ARG A 147 -19.68 10.85 -13.79
C ARG A 147 -21.05 10.26 -14.10
N ASP A 148 -21.86 10.93 -14.93
CA ASP A 148 -23.22 10.51 -15.30
C ASP A 148 -24.17 10.23 -14.10
N TRP A 149 -23.91 10.85 -12.94
CA TRP A 149 -24.61 10.51 -11.70
C TRP A 149 -26.11 10.80 -11.78
N GLU A 150 -26.52 11.96 -12.28
CA GLU A 150 -27.93 12.38 -12.27
C GLU A 150 -28.85 11.36 -12.97
N ARG A 151 -28.42 10.87 -14.14
CA ARG A 151 -29.16 9.85 -14.90
C ARG A 151 -29.18 8.52 -14.19
N PHE A 152 -28.05 8.11 -13.60
CA PHE A 152 -27.94 6.88 -12.83
C PHE A 152 -28.86 6.93 -11.60
N ALA A 153 -28.80 8.00 -10.81
CA ALA A 153 -29.53 8.17 -9.57
C ALA A 153 -31.05 8.16 -9.78
N LYS A 154 -31.59 8.89 -10.78
CA LYS A 154 -33.03 8.85 -11.11
C LYS A 154 -33.52 7.44 -11.46
N LYS A 155 -32.71 6.66 -12.17
CA LYS A 155 -33.04 5.27 -12.52
C LYS A 155 -32.92 4.37 -11.29
N ALA A 156 -31.87 4.53 -10.51
CA ALA A 156 -31.58 3.75 -9.31
C ALA A 156 -32.70 3.89 -8.27
N ASP A 157 -33.14 5.12 -7.99
CA ASP A 157 -34.19 5.41 -7.02
C ASP A 157 -35.59 4.90 -7.44
N SER A 158 -35.82 4.66 -8.74
CA SER A 158 -37.08 4.07 -9.21
C SER A 158 -37.08 2.54 -9.20
N LEU A 159 -35.91 1.92 -9.03
CA LEU A 159 -35.77 0.47 -8.90
C LEU A 159 -35.88 0.06 -7.43
N ASN A 160 -36.69 -0.94 -7.13
CA ASN A 160 -36.79 -1.54 -5.80
C ASN A 160 -35.63 -2.53 -5.54
N GLU A 161 -34.40 -2.04 -5.61
CA GLU A 161 -33.17 -2.81 -5.39
C GLU A 161 -32.32 -2.12 -4.31
N LYS A 162 -31.51 -2.89 -3.57
CA LYS A 162 -30.62 -2.33 -2.54
C LYS A 162 -29.63 -1.32 -3.14
N VAL A 163 -29.44 -0.20 -2.45
CA VAL A 163 -28.53 0.88 -2.86
C VAL A 163 -27.11 0.36 -3.05
N GLU A 164 -26.64 -0.54 -2.19
CA GLU A 164 -25.29 -1.10 -2.26
C GLU A 164 -25.05 -1.88 -3.55
N LYS A 165 -26.07 -2.62 -4.01
CA LYS A 165 -26.01 -3.39 -5.25
C LYS A 165 -26.03 -2.48 -6.48
N GLN A 166 -26.79 -1.40 -6.42
CA GLN A 166 -26.83 -0.38 -7.48
C GLN A 166 -25.48 0.36 -7.58
N LEU A 167 -24.94 0.80 -6.43
CA LEU A 167 -23.64 1.43 -6.35
C LEU A 167 -22.53 0.48 -6.79
N SER A 168 -22.55 -0.79 -6.38
CA SER A 168 -21.54 -1.77 -6.80
C SER A 168 -21.47 -1.91 -8.33
N ARG A 169 -22.60 -1.81 -9.05
CA ARG A 169 -22.60 -1.76 -10.52
C ARG A 169 -22.04 -0.45 -11.09
N LYS A 170 -22.35 0.68 -10.45
CA LYS A 170 -21.96 2.02 -10.92
C LYS A 170 -20.48 2.31 -10.72
N ILE A 171 -19.98 2.01 -9.52
CA ILE A 171 -18.62 2.31 -9.07
C ILE A 171 -17.80 1.05 -8.79
N GLY A 172 -18.17 -0.08 -9.40
CA GLY A 172 -17.39 -1.33 -9.32
C GLY A 172 -15.97 -1.17 -9.85
N SER A 173 -15.71 -0.18 -10.71
CA SER A 173 -14.37 0.19 -11.14
C SER A 173 -13.48 0.69 -9.99
N LEU A 174 -14.03 1.08 -8.84
CA LEU A 174 -13.23 1.44 -7.66
C LEU A 174 -12.71 0.21 -6.91
N GLY A 175 -13.10 -1.00 -7.28
CA GLY A 175 -12.64 -2.24 -6.63
C GLY A 175 -13.18 -2.40 -5.21
N ILE A 176 -14.41 -1.95 -4.97
CA ILE A 176 -15.16 -2.12 -3.72
C ILE A 176 -16.41 -2.99 -3.95
N ASN A 177 -16.75 -3.82 -2.97
CA ASN A 177 -17.91 -4.71 -3.03
C ASN A 177 -19.12 -4.14 -2.25
N GLU A 178 -20.27 -4.82 -2.31
CA GLU A 178 -21.50 -4.38 -1.62
C GLU A 178 -21.32 -4.21 -0.10
N ARG A 179 -20.50 -5.04 0.55
CA ARG A 179 -20.20 -4.93 1.99
C ARG A 179 -19.37 -3.68 2.30
N ASP A 180 -18.38 -3.38 1.47
CA ASP A 180 -17.57 -2.17 1.62
C ASP A 180 -18.42 -0.91 1.45
N ILE A 181 -19.32 -0.93 0.45
CA ILE A 181 -20.26 0.18 0.21
C ILE A 181 -21.19 0.35 1.41
N HIS A 182 -21.71 -0.74 1.97
CA HIS A 182 -22.55 -0.69 3.17
C HIS A 182 -21.84 -0.02 4.36
N GLU A 183 -20.57 -0.40 4.60
CA GLU A 183 -19.73 0.20 5.64
C GLU A 183 -19.51 1.70 5.39
N ILE A 184 -19.23 2.10 4.15
CA ILE A 184 -19.02 3.50 3.77
C ILE A 184 -20.30 4.32 4.00
N MET A 185 -21.43 3.83 3.50
CA MET A 185 -22.75 4.46 3.64
C MET A 185 -23.11 4.69 5.11
N SER A 186 -22.90 3.66 5.94
CA SER A 186 -23.21 3.69 7.36
C SER A 186 -22.29 4.64 8.12
N ALA A 187 -20.99 4.60 7.85
CA ALA A 187 -20.00 5.46 8.47
C ALA A 187 -20.19 6.94 8.12
N GLY A 188 -20.62 7.23 6.88
CA GLY A 188 -20.82 8.59 6.38
C GLY A 188 -22.22 9.16 6.61
N SER A 189 -23.15 8.36 7.13
CA SER A 189 -24.57 8.72 7.23
C SER A 189 -25.14 9.22 5.89
N LEU A 190 -24.72 8.58 4.79
CA LEU A 190 -25.03 9.02 3.43
C LEU A 190 -26.51 8.75 3.09
N PRO A 191 -27.17 9.63 2.30
CA PRO A 191 -28.57 9.45 1.95
C PRO A 191 -28.83 8.14 1.19
N GLN A 192 -29.85 7.39 1.60
CA GLN A 192 -30.27 6.18 0.85
C GLN A 192 -30.84 6.54 -0.52
N LYS A 193 -31.45 7.73 -0.65
CA LYS A 193 -31.95 8.23 -1.93
C LYS A 193 -30.80 8.86 -2.72
N LEU A 194 -30.37 8.21 -3.79
CA LEU A 194 -29.17 8.58 -4.55
C LEU A 194 -29.35 9.91 -5.29
N SER A 195 -30.59 10.30 -5.65
CA SER A 195 -30.85 11.58 -6.29
C SER A 195 -30.59 12.79 -5.39
N LEU A 196 -30.46 12.59 -4.07
CA LEU A 196 -30.16 13.66 -3.12
C LEU A 196 -28.67 13.92 -2.98
N TRP A 197 -27.82 13.06 -3.54
CA TRP A 197 -26.39 13.19 -3.39
C TRP A 197 -25.86 14.40 -4.14
N SER A 198 -25.00 15.12 -3.45
CA SER A 198 -24.27 16.29 -3.91
C SER A 198 -22.78 15.96 -4.09
N GLY A 199 -22.00 16.96 -4.51
CA GLY A 199 -20.54 16.85 -4.56
C GLY A 199 -19.91 16.50 -3.21
N ASP A 200 -20.50 16.98 -2.12
CA ASP A 200 -20.01 16.72 -0.77
C ASP A 200 -20.23 15.27 -0.34
N ASP A 201 -21.33 14.65 -0.82
CA ASP A 201 -21.60 13.23 -0.59
C ASP A 201 -20.60 12.34 -1.34
N PHE A 202 -20.24 12.70 -2.58
CA PHE A 202 -19.19 12.00 -3.33
C PHE A 202 -17.83 12.09 -2.63
N ARG A 203 -17.49 13.28 -2.13
CA ARG A 203 -16.26 13.52 -1.38
C ARG A 203 -16.24 12.71 -0.08
N THR A 204 -17.35 12.73 0.66
CA THR A 204 -17.51 11.97 1.92
C THR A 204 -17.38 10.46 1.68
N PHE A 205 -18.05 9.95 0.63
CA PHE A 205 -17.93 8.56 0.23
C PHE A 205 -16.46 8.18 -0.07
N ALA A 206 -15.78 9.00 -0.88
CA ALA A 206 -14.39 8.76 -1.27
C ALA A 206 -13.42 8.85 -0.07
N ASP A 207 -13.59 9.82 0.83
CA ASP A 207 -12.76 9.96 2.02
C ASP A 207 -12.89 8.75 2.95
N ILE A 208 -14.11 8.29 3.20
CA ILE A 208 -14.35 7.10 4.02
C ILE A 208 -13.80 5.85 3.35
N MET A 209 -13.93 5.73 2.02
CA MET A 209 -13.34 4.62 1.27
C MET A 209 -11.83 4.52 1.53
N PHE A 210 -11.07 5.62 1.41
CA PHE A 210 -9.62 5.61 1.66
C PHE A 210 -9.24 5.55 3.13
N SER A 211 -10.15 5.89 4.04
CA SER A 211 -9.89 5.86 5.48
C SER A 211 -10.23 4.52 6.13
N ARG A 212 -11.18 3.75 5.58
CA ARG A 212 -11.67 2.48 6.18
C ARG A 212 -11.50 1.25 5.32
N ILE A 213 -11.63 1.38 4.00
CA ILE A 213 -11.66 0.22 3.09
C ILE A 213 -10.29 0.04 2.41
N LYS A 214 -9.77 1.11 1.80
CA LYS A 214 -8.50 1.16 1.09
C LYS A 214 -7.51 2.04 1.84
N ALA A 215 -7.15 1.61 3.05
CA ALA A 215 -6.28 2.36 3.94
C ALA A 215 -4.98 2.80 3.25
N ILE A 216 -4.60 4.06 3.48
CA ILE A 216 -3.33 4.64 3.03
C ILE A 216 -2.37 4.63 4.21
N VAL A 217 -1.25 3.92 4.09
CA VAL A 217 -0.21 3.80 5.11
C VAL A 217 1.00 4.64 4.71
N PRO A 218 1.30 5.75 5.40
CA PRO A 218 2.45 6.58 5.10
C PRO A 218 3.76 5.92 5.54
N VAL A 219 4.73 5.89 4.64
CA VAL A 219 6.07 5.32 4.83
C VAL A 219 7.12 6.36 4.46
N ALA A 220 7.91 6.76 5.46
CA ALA A 220 9.00 7.72 5.34
C ALA A 220 10.29 6.97 4.98
N ASN A 221 10.62 6.90 3.69
CA ASN A 221 11.81 6.21 3.21
C ASN A 221 13.07 7.09 3.33
N LYS A 222 14.25 6.47 3.24
CA LYS A 222 15.57 7.10 3.43
C LYS A 222 15.78 7.64 4.85
N ALA A 223 15.14 6.99 5.83
CA ALA A 223 15.29 7.35 7.23
C ALA A 223 16.73 7.15 7.73
N ASP A 224 17.53 6.29 7.09
CA ASP A 224 18.96 6.09 7.35
C ASP A 224 19.83 7.35 7.09
N LEU A 225 19.32 8.30 6.32
CA LEU A 225 20.02 9.56 6.02
C LEU A 225 19.62 10.70 6.97
N VAL A 226 18.76 10.43 7.94
CA VAL A 226 18.14 11.43 8.81
C VAL A 226 18.50 11.17 10.27
N SER A 227 18.62 12.22 11.08
CA SER A 227 18.96 12.08 12.49
C SER A 227 17.87 11.34 13.28
N HIS A 228 18.29 10.56 14.29
CA HIS A 228 17.39 9.86 15.22
C HIS A 228 16.35 10.79 15.87
N ASP A 229 16.70 12.05 16.18
CA ASP A 229 15.76 13.02 16.74
C ASP A 229 14.57 13.30 15.80
N LYS A 230 14.82 13.38 14.50
CA LYS A 230 13.78 13.59 13.49
C LYS A 230 12.97 12.30 13.25
N ILE A 231 13.61 11.13 13.30
CA ILE A 231 12.88 9.85 13.27
C ILE A 231 11.93 9.75 14.46
N ASN A 232 12.40 10.09 15.66
CA ASN A 232 11.60 10.10 16.89
C ASN A 232 10.48 11.16 16.85
N ALA A 233 10.68 12.28 16.13
CA ALA A 233 9.64 13.28 15.94
C ALA A 233 8.39 12.72 15.22
N LEU A 234 8.54 11.69 14.37
CA LEU A 234 7.42 11.03 13.70
C LEU A 234 6.42 10.41 14.68
N GLN A 235 6.88 9.96 15.86
CA GLN A 235 6.02 9.35 16.88
C GLN A 235 5.08 10.35 17.55
N LYS A 236 5.38 11.66 17.44
CA LYS A 236 4.60 12.74 18.04
C LYS A 236 3.54 13.31 17.08
N MET A 237 3.53 12.85 15.84
CA MET A 237 2.56 13.28 14.83
C MET A 237 1.20 12.60 15.07
N ASP A 238 0.12 13.30 14.71
CA ASP A 238 -1.24 12.73 14.78
C ASP A 238 -1.43 11.59 13.79
N VAL A 239 -0.71 11.63 12.66
CA VAL A 239 -0.70 10.57 11.66
C VAL A 239 0.46 9.63 11.92
N LYS A 240 0.16 8.33 12.03
CA LYS A 240 1.18 7.31 12.18
C LYS A 240 1.98 7.15 10.89
N VAL A 241 3.27 7.49 10.96
CA VAL A 241 4.24 7.36 9.87
C VAL A 241 5.24 6.27 10.23
N PHE A 242 5.60 5.43 9.25
CA PHE A 242 6.59 4.37 9.43
C PHE A 242 7.91 4.76 8.76
N PRO A 243 8.98 5.04 9.53
CA PRO A 243 10.32 5.25 8.98
C PRO A 243 10.87 3.92 8.43
N VAL A 244 11.45 3.95 7.24
CA VAL A 244 12.10 2.80 6.61
C VAL A 244 13.36 3.21 5.87
N SER A 245 14.25 2.24 5.65
CA SER A 245 15.33 2.36 4.67
C SER A 245 15.21 1.26 3.63
N ALA A 246 14.72 1.63 2.44
CA ALA A 246 14.65 0.71 1.32
C ALA A 246 16.04 0.20 0.88
N GLU A 247 17.09 1.00 1.04
CA GLU A 247 18.46 0.61 0.73
C GLU A 247 18.99 -0.44 1.71
N TYR A 248 18.74 -0.28 3.01
CA TYR A 248 19.12 -1.29 4.01
C TYR A 248 18.35 -2.59 3.81
N GLU A 249 17.04 -2.53 3.58
CA GLU A 249 16.22 -3.72 3.27
C GLU A 249 16.71 -4.44 2.01
N LEU A 250 17.08 -3.70 0.96
CA LEU A 250 17.62 -4.27 -0.27
C LEU A 250 18.99 -4.91 -0.04
N ALA A 251 19.84 -4.29 0.79
CA ALA A 251 21.13 -4.84 1.16
C ALA A 251 20.98 -6.16 1.95
N ILE A 252 20.06 -6.21 2.92
CA ILE A 252 19.73 -7.42 3.68
C ILE A 252 19.21 -8.52 2.75
N GLN A 253 18.29 -8.20 1.83
CA GLN A 253 17.75 -9.17 0.88
C GLN A 253 18.85 -9.75 -0.02
N ARG A 254 19.74 -8.91 -0.56
CA ARG A 254 20.88 -9.35 -1.37
C ARG A 254 21.84 -10.22 -0.56
N ALA A 255 22.11 -9.83 0.69
CA ALA A 255 22.95 -10.62 1.59
C ALA A 255 22.35 -12.01 1.85
N LEU A 256 21.03 -12.11 2.03
CA LEU A 256 20.33 -13.38 2.19
C LEU A 256 20.41 -14.24 0.92
N ALA A 257 20.11 -13.66 -0.24
CA ALA A 257 20.14 -14.36 -1.54
C ALA A 257 21.55 -14.89 -1.89
N HIS A 258 22.60 -14.17 -1.49
CA HIS A 258 23.99 -14.62 -1.66
C HIS A 258 24.49 -15.55 -0.54
N GLY A 259 23.64 -15.88 0.43
CA GLY A 259 23.97 -16.75 1.56
C GLY A 259 25.01 -16.13 2.51
N LEU A 260 25.08 -14.80 2.58
CA LEU A 260 25.92 -14.05 3.54
C LEU A 260 25.28 -14.02 4.93
N ILE A 261 23.96 -14.12 5.01
CA ILE A 261 23.22 -14.21 6.27
C ILE A 261 22.21 -15.36 6.20
N THR A 262 21.83 -15.92 7.34
CA THR A 262 20.85 -17.02 7.43
C THR A 262 19.44 -16.56 7.80
N SER A 263 19.27 -15.30 8.21
CA SER A 263 17.99 -14.70 8.60
C SER A 263 17.85 -13.31 7.99
N ARG A 264 16.64 -13.00 7.53
CA ARG A 264 16.22 -11.63 7.15
C ARG A 264 15.86 -10.77 8.36
N ILE A 265 15.53 -11.39 9.49
CA ILE A 265 15.08 -10.70 10.70
C ILE A 265 16.27 -10.61 11.66
N PRO A 266 16.55 -9.42 12.23
CA PRO A 266 17.55 -9.26 13.27
C PRO A 266 17.33 -10.20 14.48
N PRO A 267 18.40 -10.72 15.11
CA PRO A 267 19.80 -10.48 14.75
C PRO A 267 20.21 -11.14 13.43
N PHE A 268 20.96 -10.43 12.60
CA PHE A 268 21.43 -10.96 11.32
C PHE A 268 22.56 -11.95 11.57
N ASN A 269 22.31 -13.24 11.38
CA ASN A 269 23.31 -14.30 11.60
C ASN A 269 24.24 -14.45 10.37
N PRO A 270 25.49 -13.93 10.38
CA PRO A 270 26.36 -13.97 9.22
C PRO A 270 26.96 -15.36 9.02
N THR A 271 27.25 -15.73 7.77
CA THR A 271 27.90 -17.02 7.43
C THR A 271 29.41 -16.87 7.28
N GLN A 272 30.10 -17.98 7.06
CA GLN A 272 31.56 -17.99 6.78
C GLN A 272 31.95 -17.24 5.49
N LYS A 273 30.98 -16.93 4.61
CA LYS A 273 31.21 -16.18 3.36
C LYS A 273 31.26 -14.66 3.59
N THR A 274 30.88 -14.18 4.77
CA THR A 274 30.69 -12.76 5.04
C THR A 274 31.98 -12.12 5.52
N THR A 275 32.41 -11.07 4.82
CA THR A 275 33.63 -10.33 5.15
C THR A 275 33.43 -9.47 6.40
N GLN A 276 34.54 -9.12 7.07
CA GLN A 276 34.51 -8.25 8.25
C GLN A 276 33.80 -6.91 8.00
N LYS A 277 34.06 -6.27 6.85
CA LYS A 277 33.39 -5.03 6.44
C LYS A 277 31.87 -5.20 6.28
N GLN A 278 31.42 -6.34 5.76
CA GLN A 278 29.99 -6.65 5.63
C GLN A 278 29.35 -6.93 7.00
N ILE A 279 30.07 -7.57 7.92
CA ILE A 279 29.60 -7.76 9.30
C ILE A 279 29.41 -6.41 10.00
N GLU A 280 30.37 -5.49 9.85
CA GLU A 280 30.26 -4.13 10.39
C GLU A 280 29.08 -3.36 9.79
N ALA A 281 28.86 -3.48 8.47
CA ALA A 281 27.70 -2.90 7.81
C ALA A 281 26.37 -3.50 8.32
N LEU A 282 26.29 -4.82 8.51
CA LEU A 282 25.10 -5.48 9.06
C LEU A 282 24.80 -5.03 10.49
N LYS A 283 25.83 -4.85 11.32
CA LYS A 283 25.67 -4.29 12.68
C LYS A 283 25.13 -2.87 12.66
N HIS A 284 25.66 -2.03 11.77
CA HIS A 284 25.15 -0.67 11.60
C HIS A 284 23.67 -0.65 11.17
N ILE A 285 23.24 -1.61 10.35
CA ILE A 285 21.84 -1.75 9.95
C ILE A 285 20.98 -2.27 11.11
N GLU A 286 21.52 -3.15 11.96
CA GLU A 286 20.83 -3.71 13.13
C GLU A 286 20.65 -2.70 14.26
N ASP A 287 21.58 -1.75 14.40
CA ASP A 287 21.54 -0.67 15.40
C ASP A 287 20.57 0.47 15.03
N PHE A 288 20.04 0.49 13.81
CA PHE A 288 19.07 1.48 13.28
C PHE A 288 17.62 1.09 13.61
#